data_AF-A0A948QKC0-F1
#
_entry.id   AF-A0A948QKC0-F1
#
_cell.length_a   1.000
_cell.length_b   1.000
_cell.length_c   1.000
_cell.angle_alpha   90.00
_cell.angle_beta   90.00
_cell.angle_gamma   90.00
#
_symmetry.space_group_name_H-M   'P 1'
#
loop_
_entity.id
_entity.type
_entity.pdbx_description
1 polymer ?
#
loop_
_entity_poly.entity_id
_entity_poly.type
_entity_poly.pdbx_seq_one_letter_code
_entity_poly.pdbx_strand_id
1 'polypeptide(L)'
;MVFKFIFSESKINLIKKSWRDIAKTLVVTIFLSATFLAPYVKSNFFSSKAQMEENINGKVLSRPFEDFIVFSSRPWYYLLPSVDNPFFGGLSEQFLNRLSSGENYLTQNYFKAEHSASYLGWVNTILALVGIFSLFRSKRSTFVSYRALLITIIMLILLTMPPVFVLRNVTFYSPSYILFEIFPMFRVLARAGILILFLTLIFTGYGYYALANLLKSKKIKSLVIRSVLVTLAVFSVSEFFIPLKVTHIGTPPEVYSYIGATDFLKSPVVIYPYNKANEALFWMPTYKQPLINPKSYENKPTGFVSENFTNLLNTASGLEAAQHMGAKYLVYFYVVDKNGGTAFFDSNPQLVRIGDFKEDSPPERMFFKFLQVIEAGSATTNSAILYKFR
;
A
#
# COMPACT_ATOMS: atom_id res chain seq x y z
N MET A 1 25.59 -20.66 -21.03
CA MET A 1 25.85 -21.52 -19.85
C MET A 1 24.58 -22.07 -19.20
N VAL A 2 23.49 -21.27 -19.10
CA VAL A 2 22.20 -21.70 -18.53
C VAL A 2 21.50 -22.80 -19.36
N PHE A 3 21.51 -22.69 -20.70
CA PHE A 3 20.92 -23.70 -21.59
C PHE A 3 21.58 -25.09 -21.47
N LYS A 4 22.92 -25.16 -21.48
CA LYS A 4 23.65 -26.43 -21.26
C LYS A 4 23.41 -27.06 -19.87
N PHE A 5 22.97 -26.28 -18.88
CA PHE A 5 22.70 -26.76 -17.51
C PHE A 5 21.29 -27.36 -17.34
N ILE A 6 20.33 -26.95 -18.17
CA ILE A 6 18.96 -27.48 -18.19
C ILE A 6 18.92 -28.80 -18.96
N PHE A 7 19.67 -28.89 -20.07
CA PHE A 7 19.66 -30.05 -20.97
C PHE A 7 20.77 -31.09 -20.70
N SER A 8 21.35 -31.17 -19.50
CA SER A 8 22.29 -32.25 -19.20
C SER A 8 21.55 -33.59 -19.13
N GLU A 9 22.03 -34.62 -19.83
CA GLU A 9 21.38 -35.94 -19.92
C GLU A 9 21.00 -36.53 -18.56
N SER A 10 21.87 -36.33 -17.56
CA SER A 10 21.63 -36.77 -16.18
C SER A 10 20.38 -36.15 -15.54
N LYS A 11 20.07 -34.89 -15.86
CA LYS A 11 18.90 -34.18 -15.33
C LYS A 11 17.65 -34.47 -16.14
N ILE A 12 17.79 -34.66 -17.45
CA ILE A 12 16.68 -35.12 -18.30
C ILE A 12 16.19 -36.49 -17.79
N ASN A 13 17.10 -37.39 -17.42
CA ASN A 13 16.74 -38.68 -16.83
C ASN A 13 16.12 -38.55 -15.42
N LEU A 14 16.55 -37.57 -14.62
CA LEU A 14 15.98 -37.29 -13.30
C LEU A 14 14.56 -36.68 -13.40
N ILE A 15 14.33 -35.82 -14.38
CA ILE A 15 13.02 -35.26 -14.73
C ILE A 15 12.11 -36.37 -15.26
N LYS A 16 12.59 -37.24 -16.16
CA LYS A 16 11.83 -38.42 -16.62
C LYS A 16 11.43 -39.33 -15.47
N LYS A 17 12.35 -39.60 -14.53
CA LYS A 17 12.10 -40.43 -13.35
C LYS A 17 11.09 -39.80 -12.39
N SER A 18 11.11 -38.48 -12.23
CA SER A 18 10.24 -37.73 -11.32
C SER A 18 9.01 -37.14 -12.01
N TRP A 19 8.78 -37.45 -13.29
CA TRP A 19 7.75 -36.82 -14.13
C TRP A 19 6.35 -37.06 -13.57
N ARG A 20 6.07 -38.25 -13.01
CA ARG A 20 4.78 -38.53 -12.38
C ARG A 20 4.49 -37.61 -11.20
N ASP A 21 5.48 -37.30 -10.37
CA ASP A 21 5.28 -36.47 -9.18
C ASP A 21 5.23 -34.98 -9.54
N ILE A 22 6.03 -34.55 -10.53
CA ILE A 22 5.94 -33.20 -11.11
C ILE A 22 4.57 -33.01 -11.76
N ALA A 23 4.09 -33.97 -12.56
CA ALA A 23 2.79 -33.90 -13.19
C ALA A 23 1.66 -33.84 -12.15
N LYS A 24 1.71 -34.67 -11.10
CA LYS A 24 0.73 -34.62 -10.00
C LYS A 24 0.71 -33.27 -9.30
N THR A 25 1.87 -32.74 -8.93
CA THR A 25 1.98 -31.43 -8.27
C THR A 25 1.51 -30.30 -9.18
N LEU A 26 1.84 -30.35 -10.47
CA LEU A 26 1.41 -29.37 -11.46
C LEU A 26 -0.10 -29.43 -11.70
N VAL A 27 -0.70 -30.63 -11.80
CA VAL A 27 -2.16 -30.81 -11.92
C VAL A 27 -2.88 -30.29 -10.68
N VAL A 28 -2.41 -30.63 -9.47
CA VAL A 28 -2.99 -30.12 -8.22
C VAL A 28 -2.88 -28.59 -8.14
N THR A 29 -1.71 -28.04 -8.52
CA THR A 29 -1.48 -26.59 -8.52
C THR A 29 -2.37 -25.88 -9.54
N ILE A 30 -2.49 -26.40 -10.76
CA ILE A 30 -3.38 -25.85 -11.80
C ILE A 30 -4.82 -25.96 -11.35
N PHE A 31 -5.25 -27.10 -10.79
CA PHE A 31 -6.62 -27.28 -10.34
C PHE A 31 -6.97 -26.30 -9.22
N LEU A 32 -6.14 -26.19 -8.18
CA LEU A 32 -6.32 -25.22 -7.11
C LEU A 32 -6.31 -23.79 -7.65
N SER A 33 -5.31 -23.44 -8.46
CA SER A 33 -5.22 -22.10 -9.07
C SER A 33 -6.44 -21.81 -9.93
N ALA A 34 -6.93 -22.76 -10.71
CA ALA A 34 -8.12 -22.62 -11.52
C ALA A 34 -9.38 -22.44 -10.66
N THR A 35 -9.54 -23.17 -9.54
CA THR A 35 -10.68 -22.97 -8.64
C THR A 35 -10.70 -21.55 -8.06
N PHE A 36 -9.54 -21.03 -7.65
CA PHE A 36 -9.44 -19.67 -7.10
C PHE A 36 -9.53 -18.58 -8.18
N LEU A 37 -8.97 -18.80 -9.36
CA LEU A 37 -8.91 -17.83 -10.45
C LEU A 37 -10.15 -17.87 -11.36
N ALA A 38 -10.89 -18.98 -11.42
CA ALA A 38 -12.09 -19.14 -12.26
C ALA A 38 -13.11 -18.01 -12.10
N PRO A 39 -13.51 -17.56 -10.88
CA PRO A 39 -14.45 -16.44 -10.77
C PRO A 39 -13.90 -15.15 -11.38
N TYR A 40 -12.59 -14.89 -11.24
CA TYR A 40 -11.92 -13.71 -11.79
C TYR A 40 -11.75 -13.79 -13.30
N VAL A 41 -11.33 -14.94 -13.83
CA VAL A 41 -11.19 -15.18 -15.26
C VAL A 41 -12.55 -15.10 -15.94
N LYS A 42 -13.58 -15.69 -15.35
CA LYS A 42 -14.97 -15.58 -15.83
C LYS A 42 -15.41 -14.12 -15.88
N SER A 43 -15.19 -13.37 -14.79
CA SER A 43 -15.58 -11.95 -14.70
C SER A 43 -14.83 -11.03 -15.67
N ASN A 44 -13.57 -11.33 -16.02
CA ASN A 44 -12.75 -10.46 -16.87
C ASN A 44 -12.76 -10.85 -18.35
N PHE A 45 -12.83 -12.15 -18.68
CA PHE A 45 -12.68 -12.64 -20.06
C PHE A 45 -13.96 -13.24 -20.66
N PHE A 46 -14.80 -13.90 -19.86
CA PHE A 46 -15.98 -14.63 -20.36
C PHE A 46 -17.31 -13.94 -20.09
N SER A 47 -17.35 -12.89 -19.26
CA SER A 47 -18.48 -11.97 -19.23
C SER A 47 -18.55 -11.25 -20.58
N SER A 48 -19.57 -11.57 -21.37
CA SER A 48 -19.77 -11.08 -22.73
C SER A 48 -19.56 -9.56 -22.82
N LYS A 49 -18.59 -9.13 -23.64
CA LYS A 49 -18.54 -7.77 -24.18
C LYS A 49 -19.85 -7.37 -24.90
N ALA A 50 -20.69 -8.34 -25.26
CA ALA A 50 -21.98 -8.16 -25.92
C ALA A 50 -23.17 -7.84 -25.00
N GLN A 51 -22.93 -7.35 -23.78
CA GLN A 51 -23.90 -6.51 -23.05
C GLN A 51 -23.36 -5.08 -22.90
N MET A 52 -22.60 -4.59 -23.88
CA MET A 52 -22.08 -3.22 -23.89
C MET A 52 -23.15 -2.14 -24.14
N GLU A 53 -24.33 -2.50 -24.66
CA GLU A 53 -25.43 -1.53 -24.85
C GLU A 53 -26.60 -1.70 -23.84
N GLU A 54 -26.71 -2.85 -23.16
CA GLU A 54 -27.83 -3.11 -22.23
C GLU A 54 -27.38 -3.39 -20.77
N ASN A 55 -26.11 -3.18 -20.43
CA ASN A 55 -25.69 -3.07 -19.04
C ASN A 55 -25.57 -1.60 -18.62
N ILE A 56 -26.70 -1.08 -18.17
CA ILE A 56 -26.85 0.10 -17.30
C ILE A 56 -26.01 -0.04 -15.99
N ASN A 57 -25.42 -1.21 -15.74
CA ASN A 57 -24.52 -1.54 -14.63
C ASN A 57 -23.04 -1.68 -15.07
N GLY A 58 -22.50 -0.69 -15.78
CA GLY A 58 -21.14 -0.66 -16.32
C GLY A 58 -20.02 -0.89 -15.28
N LYS A 59 -19.69 -2.16 -15.04
CA LYS A 59 -18.43 -2.64 -14.46
C LYS A 59 -17.58 -3.31 -15.55
N VAL A 60 -17.16 -2.54 -16.54
CA VAL A 60 -15.87 -2.85 -17.18
C VAL A 60 -14.83 -2.27 -16.24
N LEU A 61 -14.22 -3.13 -15.43
CA LEU A 61 -13.12 -2.76 -14.56
C LEU A 61 -11.86 -2.54 -15.42
N SER A 62 -11.89 -1.59 -16.36
CA SER A 62 -10.70 -1.11 -17.04
C SER A 62 -9.89 -0.36 -16.00
N ARG A 63 -8.91 -1.04 -15.42
CA ARG A 63 -8.04 -0.43 -14.40
C ARG A 63 -7.01 0.42 -15.13
N PRO A 64 -6.82 1.68 -14.70
CA PRO A 64 -5.84 2.57 -15.32
C PRO A 64 -4.44 1.94 -15.22
N PHE A 65 -3.65 2.06 -16.28
CA PHE A 65 -2.26 1.60 -16.30
C PHE A 65 -1.42 2.28 -15.20
N GLU A 66 -1.83 3.50 -14.83
CA GLU A 66 -1.31 4.30 -13.73
C GLU A 66 -1.38 3.55 -12.39
N ASP A 67 -2.46 2.83 -12.11
CA ASP A 67 -2.57 2.02 -10.87
C ASP A 67 -1.45 0.97 -10.82
N PHE A 68 -1.16 0.33 -11.94
CA PHE A 68 -0.13 -0.71 -12.01
C PHE A 68 1.28 -0.14 -11.81
N ILE A 69 1.53 1.07 -12.30
CA ILE A 69 2.79 1.81 -12.01
C ILE A 69 2.86 2.17 -10.53
N VAL A 70 1.78 2.70 -9.95
CA VAL A 70 1.74 3.15 -8.55
C VAL A 70 1.98 2.01 -7.57
N PHE A 71 1.41 0.83 -7.82
CA PHE A 71 1.50 -0.34 -6.94
C PHE A 71 2.65 -1.32 -7.27
N SER A 72 3.59 -0.90 -8.12
CA SER A 72 4.80 -1.66 -8.44
C SER A 72 5.93 -1.38 -7.44
N SER A 73 6.82 -2.37 -7.24
CA SER A 73 8.00 -2.23 -6.39
C SER A 73 9.09 -1.44 -7.11
N ARG A 74 9.44 -0.28 -6.57
CA ARG A 74 10.55 0.52 -7.11
C ARG A 74 11.88 -0.11 -6.74
N PRO A 75 12.93 -0.01 -7.57
CA PRO A 75 14.21 -0.64 -7.30
C PRO A 75 14.81 -0.24 -5.94
N TRP A 76 14.63 1.02 -5.53
CA TRP A 76 15.12 1.51 -4.24
C TRP A 76 14.29 1.04 -3.04
N TYR A 77 13.04 0.58 -3.23
CA TYR A 77 12.24 0.04 -2.12
C TYR A 77 12.84 -1.24 -1.54
N TYR A 78 13.57 -2.02 -2.34
CA TYR A 78 14.29 -3.19 -1.84
C TYR A 78 15.42 -2.85 -0.86
N LEU A 79 15.96 -1.63 -0.96
CA LEU A 79 17.16 -1.20 -0.26
C LEU A 79 16.90 -0.15 0.81
N LEU A 80 15.80 0.60 0.76
CA LEU A 80 15.54 1.66 1.73
C LEU A 80 14.58 1.17 2.82
N PRO A 81 14.89 1.39 4.11
CA PRO A 81 13.93 1.12 5.16
C PRO A 81 12.71 2.06 5.05
N SER A 82 11.61 1.68 5.70
CA SER A 82 10.40 2.53 5.74
C SER A 82 10.71 3.92 6.31
N VAL A 83 10.08 4.96 5.76
CA VAL A 83 10.17 6.34 6.28
C VAL A 83 9.64 6.42 7.71
N ASP A 84 8.71 5.53 8.09
CA ASP A 84 8.16 5.48 9.44
C ASP A 84 9.08 4.70 10.43
N ASN A 85 10.25 4.21 9.98
CA ASN A 85 11.23 3.57 10.87
C ASN A 85 11.88 4.63 11.80
N PRO A 86 11.89 4.43 13.13
CA PRO A 86 12.38 5.44 14.07
C PRO A 86 13.91 5.62 14.07
N PHE A 87 14.67 4.63 13.57
CA PHE A 87 16.13 4.65 13.55
C PHE A 87 16.68 5.15 12.21
N PHE A 88 16.08 4.70 11.11
CA PHE A 88 16.60 4.92 9.75
C PHE A 88 15.65 5.69 8.82
N GLY A 89 14.44 6.04 9.29
CA GLY A 89 13.44 6.72 8.47
C GLY A 89 13.89 8.06 7.91
N GLY A 90 14.65 8.84 8.68
CA GLY A 90 15.21 10.13 8.23
C GLY A 90 16.23 9.98 7.09
N LEU A 91 16.98 8.87 7.04
CA LEU A 91 17.87 8.58 5.90
C LEU A 91 17.06 8.29 4.64
N SER A 92 16.00 7.49 4.76
CA SER A 92 15.09 7.18 3.66
C SER A 92 14.37 8.43 3.16
N GLU A 93 13.93 9.32 4.06
CA GLU A 93 13.27 10.57 3.70
C GLU A 93 14.21 11.51 2.93
N GLN A 94 15.44 11.71 3.40
CA GLN A 94 16.43 12.52 2.69
C GLN A 94 16.77 11.96 1.31
N PHE A 95 16.92 10.63 1.21
CA PHE A 95 17.23 9.97 -0.06
C PHE A 95 16.06 10.08 -1.05
N LEU A 96 14.83 9.85 -0.58
CA LEU A 96 13.62 10.02 -1.38
C LEU A 96 13.44 11.48 -1.82
N ASN A 97 13.66 12.45 -0.94
CA ASN A 97 13.56 13.87 -1.29
C ASN A 97 14.57 14.28 -2.37
N ARG A 98 15.81 13.79 -2.30
CA ARG A 98 16.82 14.00 -3.36
C ARG A 98 16.40 13.36 -4.69
N LEU A 99 15.80 12.18 -4.63
CA LEU A 99 15.27 11.48 -5.79
C LEU A 99 14.05 12.18 -6.40
N SER A 100 13.20 12.77 -5.56
CA SER A 100 12.03 13.57 -5.97
C SER A 100 12.41 14.94 -6.51
N SER A 101 13.55 15.51 -6.13
CA SER A 101 14.08 16.73 -6.77
C SER A 101 14.60 16.51 -8.19
N GLY A 102 14.79 15.26 -8.61
CA GLY A 102 15.03 14.92 -10.01
C GLY A 102 13.72 14.76 -10.78
N GLU A 103 13.74 14.99 -12.09
CA GLU A 103 12.59 14.79 -13.01
C GLU A 103 12.17 13.30 -13.19
N ASN A 104 12.44 12.44 -12.21
CA ASN A 104 12.10 11.03 -12.30
C ASN A 104 10.63 10.81 -11.89
N TYR A 105 9.76 10.53 -12.85
CA TYR A 105 8.34 10.26 -12.57
C TYR A 105 8.11 9.13 -11.55
N LEU A 106 9.04 8.18 -11.42
CA LEU A 106 8.95 7.09 -10.45
C LEU A 106 9.09 7.57 -9.00
N THR A 107 9.51 8.81 -8.72
CA THR A 107 9.70 9.31 -7.35
C THR A 107 8.54 10.19 -6.88
N GLN A 108 7.63 10.59 -7.78
CA GLN A 108 6.54 11.52 -7.51
C GLN A 108 5.36 10.88 -6.75
N ASN A 109 5.11 9.57 -6.94
CA ASN A 109 3.93 8.88 -6.37
C ASN A 109 4.29 7.97 -5.18
N TYR A 110 5.00 8.47 -4.17
CA TYR A 110 5.44 7.63 -3.04
C TYR A 110 4.25 7.03 -2.25
N PHE A 111 4.20 5.71 -2.13
CA PHE A 111 3.19 4.99 -1.35
C PHE A 111 3.84 4.23 -0.19
N LYS A 112 3.61 4.71 1.04
CA LYS A 112 4.27 4.21 2.26
C LYS A 112 4.10 2.71 2.48
N ALA A 113 2.89 2.20 2.29
CA ALA A 113 2.58 0.79 2.54
C ALA A 113 3.34 -0.14 1.57
N GLU A 114 3.42 0.21 0.28
CA GLU A 114 4.16 -0.60 -0.71
C GLU A 114 5.68 -0.56 -0.45
N HIS A 115 6.20 0.57 0.04
CA HIS A 115 7.60 0.69 0.43
C HIS A 115 7.97 -0.31 1.53
N SER A 116 7.17 -0.37 2.60
CA SER A 116 7.42 -1.29 3.72
C SER A 116 7.35 -2.77 3.33
N ALA A 117 6.49 -3.13 2.37
CA ALA A 117 6.28 -4.52 1.95
C ALA A 117 7.42 -5.07 1.07
N SER A 118 8.19 -4.20 0.42
CA SER A 118 9.24 -4.60 -0.53
C SER A 118 10.67 -4.56 0.06
N TYR A 119 10.86 -4.01 1.25
CA TYR A 119 12.19 -3.86 1.85
C TYR A 119 12.83 -5.20 2.22
N LEU A 120 14.12 -5.39 1.91
CA LEU A 120 14.83 -6.65 2.15
C LEU A 120 15.75 -6.65 3.37
N GLY A 121 16.07 -5.49 3.95
CA GLY A 121 17.02 -5.36 5.06
C GLY A 121 18.48 -5.34 4.57
N TRP A 122 19.29 -4.39 5.05
CA TRP A 122 20.70 -4.32 4.68
C TRP A 122 21.47 -5.51 5.23
N VAL A 123 21.30 -5.81 6.52
CA VAL A 123 21.96 -6.97 7.14
C VAL A 123 21.55 -8.27 6.46
N ASN A 124 20.26 -8.45 6.20
CA ASN A 124 19.77 -9.65 5.52
C ASN A 124 20.32 -9.76 4.10
N THR A 125 20.34 -8.66 3.33
CA THR A 125 20.88 -8.65 1.97
C THR A 125 22.38 -8.97 1.96
N ILE A 126 23.17 -8.34 2.84
CA ILE A 126 24.62 -8.60 2.93
C ILE A 126 24.89 -10.05 3.33
N LEU A 127 24.20 -10.57 4.35
CA LEU A 127 24.35 -11.95 4.78
C LEU A 127 23.85 -12.93 3.72
N ALA A 128 22.77 -12.63 3.01
CA ALA A 128 22.31 -13.44 1.89
C ALA A 128 23.37 -13.55 0.80
N LEU A 129 24.04 -12.44 0.44
CA LEU A 129 25.16 -12.46 -0.50
C LEU A 129 26.32 -13.33 0.01
N VAL A 130 26.70 -13.20 1.29
CA VAL A 130 27.73 -14.05 1.91
C VAL A 130 27.33 -15.53 1.86
N GLY A 131 26.06 -15.84 2.14
CA GLY A 131 25.51 -17.19 2.05
C GLY A 131 25.57 -17.75 0.63
N ILE A 132 25.17 -16.96 -0.36
CA ILE A 132 25.25 -17.32 -1.79
C ILE A 132 26.71 -17.61 -2.18
N PHE A 133 27.65 -16.73 -1.85
CA PHE A 133 29.09 -16.93 -2.14
C PHE A 133 29.64 -18.20 -1.47
N SER A 134 29.27 -18.45 -0.20
CA SER A 134 29.69 -19.65 0.52
C SER A 134 29.14 -20.93 -0.11
N LEU A 135 27.91 -20.90 -0.62
CA LEU A 135 27.29 -22.05 -1.29
C LEU A 135 27.96 -22.32 -2.64
N PHE A 136 28.29 -21.29 -3.41
CA PHE A 136 29.04 -21.47 -4.66
C PHE A 136 30.44 -22.04 -4.45
N ARG A 137 31.08 -21.72 -3.32
CA ARG A 137 32.40 -22.27 -2.95
C ARG A 137 32.32 -23.69 -2.39
N SER A 138 31.19 -24.07 -1.81
CA SER A 138 30.99 -25.40 -1.24
C SER A 138 30.62 -26.41 -2.32
N LYS A 139 31.38 -27.51 -2.44
CA LYS A 139 31.03 -28.65 -3.31
C LYS A 139 29.86 -29.48 -2.76
N ARG A 140 29.18 -29.04 -1.70
CA ARG A 140 28.05 -29.78 -1.10
C ARG A 140 26.84 -29.78 -2.03
N SER A 141 26.52 -30.97 -2.50
CA SER A 141 25.30 -31.29 -3.26
C SER A 141 24.09 -31.37 -2.31
N THR A 142 23.63 -30.24 -1.77
CA THR A 142 22.35 -30.21 -1.04
C THR A 142 21.17 -30.29 -2.00
N PHE A 143 20.12 -31.01 -1.58
CA PHE A 143 18.99 -31.51 -2.37
C PHE A 143 18.11 -30.42 -3.02
N VAL A 144 18.13 -29.19 -2.52
CA VAL A 144 17.48 -28.04 -3.17
C VAL A 144 18.53 -27.33 -4.03
N SER A 145 18.28 -27.24 -5.34
CA SER A 145 19.11 -26.43 -6.23
C SER A 145 19.01 -24.97 -5.79
N TYR A 146 19.95 -24.50 -4.96
CA TYR A 146 20.04 -23.11 -4.52
C TYR A 146 20.06 -22.13 -5.73
N ARG A 147 20.52 -22.61 -6.89
CA ARG A 147 20.43 -21.89 -8.16
C ARG A 147 18.99 -21.66 -8.60
N ALA A 148 18.10 -22.65 -8.43
CA ALA A 148 16.69 -22.49 -8.71
C ALA A 148 16.06 -21.45 -7.79
N LEU A 149 16.35 -21.49 -6.48
CA LEU A 149 15.88 -20.46 -5.54
C LEU A 149 16.37 -19.05 -5.93
N LEU A 150 17.64 -18.91 -6.29
CA LEU A 150 18.20 -17.64 -6.74
C LEU A 150 17.52 -17.13 -8.01
N ILE A 151 17.30 -18.01 -9.00
CA ILE A 151 16.56 -17.66 -10.21
C ILE A 151 15.13 -17.22 -9.87
N THR A 152 14.46 -17.92 -8.95
CA THR A 152 13.11 -17.53 -8.50
C THR A 152 13.11 -16.15 -7.85
N ILE A 153 14.07 -15.83 -6.98
CA ILE A 153 14.20 -14.48 -6.40
C ILE A 153 14.35 -13.42 -7.49
N ILE A 154 15.27 -13.64 -8.45
CA ILE A 154 15.51 -12.69 -9.55
C ILE A 154 14.23 -12.51 -10.39
N MET A 155 13.56 -13.60 -10.74
CA MET A 155 12.32 -13.54 -11.53
C MET A 155 11.20 -12.81 -10.78
N LEU A 156 11.06 -13.02 -9.46
CA LEU A 156 10.09 -12.30 -8.64
C LEU A 156 10.42 -10.81 -8.56
N ILE A 157 11.68 -10.43 -8.39
CA ILE A 157 12.11 -9.01 -8.39
C ILE A 157 11.80 -8.36 -9.75
N LEU A 158 12.09 -9.05 -10.86
CA LEU A 158 11.79 -8.55 -12.20
C LEU A 158 10.29 -8.44 -12.47
N LEU A 159 9.49 -9.37 -11.94
CA LEU A 159 8.04 -9.36 -12.09
C LEU A 159 7.37 -8.26 -11.26
N THR A 160 7.98 -7.85 -10.15
CA THR A 160 7.44 -6.82 -9.24
C THR A 160 7.91 -5.41 -9.57
N MET A 161 8.96 -5.27 -10.39
CA MET A 161 9.41 -3.99 -10.91
C MET A 161 8.33 -3.26 -11.73
N PRO A 162 8.40 -1.92 -11.85
CA PRO A 162 7.46 -1.16 -12.67
C PRO A 162 7.41 -1.67 -14.11
N PRO A 163 6.24 -1.66 -14.77
CA PRO A 163 6.05 -2.17 -16.13
C PRO A 163 6.89 -1.41 -17.15
N VAL A 164 7.06 -0.11 -16.92
CA VAL A 164 7.88 0.79 -17.74
C VAL A 164 8.79 1.58 -16.80
N PHE A 165 10.07 1.66 -17.14
CA PHE A 165 11.03 2.59 -16.52
C PHE A 165 11.74 3.40 -17.60
N VAL A 166 11.79 4.72 -17.42
CA VAL A 166 12.54 5.62 -18.30
C VAL A 166 13.92 5.85 -17.71
N LEU A 167 14.97 5.43 -18.42
CA LEU A 167 16.36 5.72 -18.06
C LEU A 167 16.99 6.52 -19.19
N ARG A 168 17.37 7.78 -18.92
CA ARG A 168 18.00 8.68 -19.91
C ARG A 168 17.22 8.75 -21.24
N ASN A 169 15.92 9.02 -21.17
CA ASN A 169 14.99 9.12 -22.31
C ASN A 169 14.77 7.83 -23.13
N VAL A 170 15.25 6.67 -22.64
CA VAL A 170 14.93 5.37 -23.23
C VAL A 170 13.89 4.67 -22.36
N THR A 171 12.78 4.23 -22.97
CA THR A 171 11.72 3.45 -22.32
C THR A 171 12.08 1.97 -22.31
N PHE A 172 12.23 1.41 -21.12
CA PHE A 172 12.42 -0.02 -20.94
C PHE A 172 11.14 -0.68 -20.45
N TYR A 173 10.74 -1.76 -21.13
CA TYR A 173 9.60 -2.58 -20.76
C TYR A 173 10.09 -3.75 -19.92
N SER A 174 9.57 -3.89 -18.71
CA SER A 174 9.89 -5.00 -17.82
C SER A 174 8.92 -6.18 -18.05
N PRO A 175 9.25 -7.40 -17.56
CA PRO A 175 8.35 -8.54 -17.65
C PRO A 175 6.98 -8.32 -16.99
N SER A 176 6.87 -7.34 -16.08
CA SER A 176 5.59 -7.00 -15.46
C SER A 176 4.62 -6.31 -16.42
N TYR A 177 5.11 -5.70 -17.51
CA TYR A 177 4.25 -5.20 -18.60
C TYR A 177 3.44 -6.34 -19.25
N ILE A 178 4.09 -7.48 -19.51
CA ILE A 178 3.42 -8.67 -20.05
C ILE A 178 2.39 -9.21 -19.05
N LEU A 179 2.71 -9.16 -17.76
CA LEU A 179 1.78 -9.57 -16.70
C LEU A 179 0.53 -8.67 -16.67
N PHE A 180 0.68 -7.37 -16.87
CA PHE A 180 -0.45 -6.43 -16.96
C PHE A 180 -1.38 -6.77 -18.12
N GLU A 181 -0.82 -7.00 -19.32
CA GLU A 181 -1.58 -7.31 -20.53
C GLU A 181 -2.34 -8.64 -20.43
N ILE A 182 -1.70 -9.68 -19.87
CA ILE A 182 -2.30 -11.02 -19.80
C ILE A 182 -3.20 -11.17 -18.56
N PHE A 183 -2.83 -10.56 -17.44
CA PHE A 183 -3.47 -10.75 -16.14
C PHE A 183 -3.66 -9.41 -15.39
N PRO A 184 -4.55 -8.51 -15.89
CA PRO A 184 -4.80 -7.21 -15.26
C PRO A 184 -5.40 -7.31 -13.85
N MET A 185 -5.76 -8.52 -13.40
CA MET A 185 -6.21 -8.81 -12.04
C MET A 185 -5.13 -8.58 -10.97
N PHE A 186 -3.84 -8.65 -11.30
CA PHE A 186 -2.76 -8.46 -10.33
C PHE A 186 -2.42 -6.98 -10.13
N ARG A 187 -3.24 -6.28 -9.33
CA ARG A 187 -3.06 -4.83 -9.08
C ARG A 187 -1.81 -4.47 -8.28
N VAL A 188 -1.51 -5.24 -7.23
CA VAL A 188 -0.47 -4.87 -6.23
C VAL A 188 0.65 -5.89 -6.24
N LEU A 189 1.64 -5.66 -7.10
CA LEU A 189 2.79 -6.54 -7.25
C LEU A 189 3.73 -6.47 -6.05
N ALA A 190 3.80 -5.32 -5.38
CA ALA A 190 4.66 -5.12 -4.22
C ALA A 190 4.38 -6.07 -3.04
N ARG A 191 3.20 -6.70 -2.99
CA ARG A 191 2.89 -7.77 -2.01
C ARG A 191 3.74 -9.02 -2.18
N ALA A 192 4.25 -9.30 -3.39
CA ALA A 192 5.19 -10.40 -3.59
C ALA A 192 6.56 -10.12 -2.94
N GLY A 193 6.82 -8.89 -2.46
CA GLY A 193 7.98 -8.55 -1.63
C GLY A 193 8.16 -9.44 -0.41
N ILE A 194 7.06 -9.86 0.24
CA ILE A 194 7.10 -10.79 1.38
C ILE A 194 7.69 -12.15 0.98
N LEU A 195 7.33 -12.65 -0.21
CA LEU A 195 7.85 -13.91 -0.72
C LEU A 195 9.34 -13.78 -1.10
N ILE A 196 9.72 -12.65 -1.70
CA ILE A 196 11.13 -12.33 -2.02
C ILE A 196 11.96 -12.29 -0.74
N LEU A 197 11.48 -11.62 0.31
CA LEU A 197 12.12 -11.55 1.62
C LEU A 197 12.25 -12.96 2.21
N PHE A 198 11.19 -13.76 2.21
CA PHE A 198 11.21 -15.14 2.72
C PHE A 198 12.31 -15.99 2.04
N LEU A 199 12.39 -15.97 0.71
CA LEU A 199 13.42 -16.68 -0.03
C LEU A 199 14.83 -16.13 0.25
N THR A 200 14.95 -14.83 0.45
CA THR A 200 16.22 -14.16 0.80
C THR A 200 16.68 -14.53 2.22
N LEU A 201 15.75 -14.75 3.16
CA LEU A 201 16.06 -15.20 4.52
C LEU A 201 16.68 -16.60 4.55
N ILE A 202 16.32 -17.48 3.61
CA ILE A 202 16.97 -18.80 3.47
C ILE A 202 18.47 -18.61 3.20
N PHE A 203 18.85 -17.73 2.27
CA PHE A 203 20.25 -17.39 2.00
C PHE A 203 20.91 -16.65 3.16
N THR A 204 20.16 -15.80 3.84
CA THR A 204 20.62 -15.10 5.06
C THR A 204 21.05 -16.10 6.14
N GLY A 205 20.28 -17.18 6.33
CA GLY A 205 20.64 -18.27 7.25
C GLY A 205 21.96 -18.96 6.88
N TYR A 206 22.19 -19.23 5.59
CA TYR A 206 23.48 -19.71 5.10
C TYR A 206 24.60 -18.69 5.32
N GLY A 207 24.29 -17.39 5.21
CA GLY A 207 25.19 -16.29 5.52
C GLY A 207 25.66 -16.30 6.98
N TYR A 208 24.72 -16.42 7.92
CA TYR A 208 25.02 -16.57 9.35
C TYR A 208 25.92 -17.78 9.62
N TYR A 209 25.60 -18.92 9.01
CA TYR A 209 26.42 -20.14 9.14
C TYR A 209 27.84 -19.95 8.57
N ALA A 210 27.96 -19.35 7.39
CA ALA A 210 29.24 -19.07 6.75
C ALA A 210 30.08 -18.09 7.57
N LEU A 211 29.48 -17.01 8.06
CA LEU A 211 30.14 -16.02 8.92
C LEU A 211 30.62 -16.66 10.23
N ALA A 212 29.79 -17.46 10.89
CA ALA A 212 30.17 -18.17 12.10
C ALA A 212 31.39 -19.09 11.88
N ASN A 213 31.42 -19.82 10.74
CA ASN A 213 32.55 -20.69 10.40
C ASN A 213 33.82 -19.90 10.06
N LEU A 214 33.69 -18.77 9.37
CA LEU A 214 34.81 -17.87 9.08
C LEU A 214 35.43 -17.29 10.36
N LEU A 215 34.61 -16.92 11.34
CA LEU A 215 35.11 -16.41 12.62
C LEU A 215 35.76 -17.53 13.46
N LYS A 216 35.19 -18.74 13.43
CA LYS A 216 35.79 -19.92 14.08
C LYS A 216 37.15 -20.28 13.48
N SER A 217 37.31 -20.23 12.15
CA SER A 217 38.60 -20.55 11.51
C SER A 217 39.71 -19.56 11.87
N LYS A 218 39.35 -18.31 12.18
CA LYS A 218 40.25 -17.29 12.73
C LYS A 218 40.52 -17.43 14.24
N LYS A 219 40.10 -18.54 14.87
CA LYS A 219 40.26 -18.82 16.32
C LYS A 219 39.64 -17.75 17.23
N ILE A 220 38.60 -17.05 16.77
CA ILE A 220 37.88 -16.07 17.60
C ILE A 220 37.07 -16.83 18.66
N LYS A 221 37.05 -16.29 19.90
CA LYS A 221 36.32 -16.89 21.03
C LYS A 221 34.83 -17.03 20.70
N SER A 222 34.24 -18.17 21.08
CA SER A 222 32.82 -18.49 20.80
C SER A 222 31.84 -17.46 21.34
N LEU A 223 32.15 -16.84 22.49
CA LEU A 223 31.35 -15.77 23.10
C LEU A 223 31.25 -14.54 22.17
N VAL A 224 32.37 -14.11 21.59
CA VAL A 224 32.43 -12.96 20.68
C VAL A 224 31.63 -13.26 19.41
N ILE A 225 31.73 -14.48 18.88
CA ILE A 225 30.95 -14.91 17.71
C ILE A 225 29.46 -14.81 18.03
N ARG A 226 28.99 -15.37 19.15
CA ARG A 226 27.59 -15.29 19.55
C ARG A 226 27.12 -13.84 19.70
N SER A 227 27.93 -12.99 20.34
CA SER A 227 27.63 -11.56 20.49
C SER A 227 27.45 -10.88 19.15
N VAL A 228 28.36 -11.08 18.19
CA VAL A 228 28.28 -10.49 16.85
C VAL A 228 27.02 -10.94 16.11
N LEU A 229 26.69 -12.24 16.16
CA LEU A 229 25.49 -12.76 15.49
C LEU A 229 24.20 -12.20 16.12
N VAL A 230 24.16 -12.08 17.45
CA VAL A 230 23.03 -11.48 18.16
C VAL A 230 22.91 -9.99 17.80
N THR A 231 24.01 -9.24 17.79
CA THR A 231 24.00 -7.82 17.37
C THR A 231 23.49 -7.66 15.94
N LEU A 232 23.93 -8.50 15.00
CA LEU A 232 23.42 -8.48 13.62
C LEU A 232 21.94 -8.83 13.55
N ALA A 233 21.47 -9.81 14.33
CA ALA A 233 20.06 -10.16 14.38
C ALA A 233 19.19 -9.03 14.95
N VAL A 234 19.63 -8.39 16.04
CA VAL A 234 18.95 -7.23 16.63
C VAL A 234 18.93 -6.05 15.65
N PHE A 235 20.05 -5.79 14.96
CA PHE A 235 20.12 -4.75 13.94
C PHE A 235 19.15 -5.04 12.79
N SER A 236 19.11 -6.27 12.27
CA SER A 236 18.15 -6.70 11.25
C SER A 236 16.71 -6.44 11.71
N VAL A 237 16.32 -6.84 12.93
CA VAL A 237 14.97 -6.55 13.46
C VAL A 237 14.70 -5.05 13.56
N SER A 238 15.69 -4.25 13.94
CA SER A 238 15.55 -2.78 14.02
C SER A 238 15.34 -2.11 12.67
N GLU A 239 15.90 -2.67 11.58
CA GLU A 239 15.70 -2.16 10.21
C GLU A 239 14.23 -2.31 9.75
N PHE A 240 13.53 -3.37 10.22
CA PHE A 240 12.12 -3.62 9.89
C PHE A 240 11.13 -3.03 10.89
N PHE A 241 11.62 -2.43 11.97
CA PHE A 241 10.75 -1.95 13.03
C PHE A 241 9.93 -0.73 12.57
N ILE A 242 8.60 -0.84 12.64
CA ILE A 242 7.65 0.24 12.37
C ILE A 242 6.79 0.40 13.64
N PRO A 243 6.70 1.61 14.24
CA PRO A 243 5.89 1.84 15.43
C PRO A 243 4.42 1.50 15.18
N LEU A 244 3.81 0.80 16.13
CA LEU A 244 2.40 0.47 16.04
C LEU A 244 1.56 1.70 16.36
N LYS A 245 0.69 2.09 15.42
CA LYS A 245 -0.32 3.13 15.61
C LYS A 245 -1.63 2.47 15.96
N VAL A 246 -2.08 2.64 17.20
CA VAL A 246 -3.37 2.16 17.67
C VAL A 246 -4.31 3.35 17.71
N THR A 247 -5.34 3.30 16.88
CA THR A 247 -6.35 4.36 16.84
C THR A 247 -7.50 3.99 17.77
N HIS A 248 -7.74 4.80 18.80
CA HIS A 248 -8.89 4.66 19.67
C HIS A 248 -10.12 5.34 19.06
N ILE A 249 -11.20 4.58 18.88
CA ILE A 249 -12.44 5.01 18.19
C ILE A 249 -13.56 5.35 19.19
N GLY A 250 -13.34 5.22 20.50
CA GLY A 250 -14.41 5.34 21.50
C GLY A 250 -15.05 6.73 21.61
N THR A 251 -14.38 7.79 21.14
CA THR A 251 -14.88 9.16 21.16
C THR A 251 -15.09 9.66 19.72
N PRO A 252 -16.34 9.90 19.29
CA PRO A 252 -16.62 10.57 18.02
C PRO A 252 -16.35 12.08 18.10
N PRO A 253 -16.04 12.76 16.98
CA PRO A 253 -15.97 14.21 16.93
C PRO A 253 -17.25 14.87 17.45
N GLU A 254 -17.12 15.98 18.16
CA GLU A 254 -18.19 16.76 18.79
C GLU A 254 -19.26 17.16 17.78
N VAL A 255 -18.86 17.59 16.57
CA VAL A 255 -19.81 18.00 15.51
C VAL A 255 -20.77 16.85 15.13
N TYR A 256 -20.29 15.61 15.08
CA TYR A 256 -21.13 14.46 14.76
C TYR A 256 -22.01 14.06 15.94
N SER A 257 -21.48 14.16 17.16
CA SER A 257 -22.27 13.95 18.38
C SER A 257 -23.42 14.97 18.47
N TYR A 258 -23.15 16.23 18.16
CA TYR A 258 -24.15 17.30 18.13
C TYR A 258 -25.25 17.06 17.08
N ILE A 259 -24.86 16.76 15.83
CA ILE A 259 -25.83 16.47 14.76
C ILE A 259 -26.71 15.27 15.13
N GLY A 260 -26.11 14.19 15.67
CA GLY A 260 -26.84 12.99 16.07
C GLY A 260 -27.80 13.21 17.25
N ALA A 261 -27.49 14.15 18.14
CA ALA A 261 -28.34 14.48 19.29
C ALA A 261 -29.46 15.48 18.93
N THR A 262 -29.20 16.39 17.99
CA THR A 262 -30.11 17.52 17.68
C THR A 262 -31.18 17.15 16.65
N ASP A 263 -30.90 16.23 15.74
CA ASP A 263 -31.77 15.95 14.61
C ASP A 263 -32.19 14.48 14.51
N PHE A 264 -33.45 14.20 14.87
CA PHE A 264 -34.03 12.87 14.74
C PHE A 264 -34.52 12.56 13.32
N LEU A 265 -34.71 13.58 12.50
CA LEU A 265 -35.09 13.44 11.10
C LEU A 265 -33.81 13.26 10.28
N LYS A 266 -33.78 12.23 9.42
CA LYS A 266 -32.67 11.89 8.50
C LYS A 266 -32.40 13.03 7.50
N SER A 267 -31.80 14.09 7.99
CA SER A 267 -31.52 15.34 7.31
C SER A 267 -30.16 15.27 6.63
N PRO A 268 -30.10 15.31 5.29
CA PRO A 268 -28.85 15.16 4.56
C PRO A 268 -27.77 16.17 4.96
N VAL A 269 -26.53 15.68 5.07
CA VAL A 269 -25.35 16.48 5.43
C VAL A 269 -24.37 16.51 4.26
N VAL A 270 -23.76 17.67 4.03
CA VAL A 270 -22.61 17.85 3.13
C VAL A 270 -21.36 18.19 3.92
N ILE A 271 -20.20 17.70 3.45
CA ILE A 271 -18.91 17.84 4.14
C ILE A 271 -17.93 18.59 3.25
N TYR A 272 -17.23 19.56 3.82
CA TYR A 272 -16.15 20.28 3.15
C TYR A 272 -14.93 20.39 4.09
N PRO A 273 -13.68 20.16 3.62
CA PRO A 273 -13.27 19.84 2.26
C PRO A 273 -13.36 18.32 1.92
N TYR A 274 -13.15 17.98 0.64
CA TYR A 274 -13.38 16.63 0.09
C TYR A 274 -12.61 15.50 0.78
N ASN A 275 -11.43 15.78 1.32
CA ASN A 275 -10.62 14.78 2.02
C ASN A 275 -11.28 14.27 3.33
N LYS A 276 -12.15 15.06 3.96
CA LYS A 276 -12.86 14.70 5.20
C LYS A 276 -14.15 13.90 4.98
N ALA A 277 -14.63 13.79 3.74
CA ALA A 277 -15.83 13.02 3.42
C ALA A 277 -15.74 11.53 3.81
N ASN A 278 -14.55 10.93 3.77
CA ASN A 278 -14.34 9.55 4.21
C ASN A 278 -14.48 9.37 5.72
N GLU A 279 -13.98 10.34 6.49
CA GLU A 279 -14.10 10.32 7.95
C GLU A 279 -15.55 10.54 8.36
N ALA A 280 -16.27 11.41 7.63
CA ALA A 280 -17.71 11.57 7.81
C ALA A 280 -18.49 10.27 7.52
N LEU A 281 -18.10 9.50 6.52
CA LEU A 281 -18.73 8.20 6.25
C LEU A 281 -18.46 7.21 7.41
N PHE A 282 -17.26 7.21 7.96
CA PHE A 282 -16.89 6.37 9.11
C PHE A 282 -17.76 6.66 10.34
N TRP A 283 -18.05 7.93 10.64
CA TRP A 283 -18.88 8.33 11.78
C TRP A 283 -20.39 8.28 11.53
N MET A 284 -20.84 7.87 10.35
CA MET A 284 -22.27 7.76 10.00
C MET A 284 -23.13 6.95 11.00
N PRO A 285 -22.63 5.86 11.62
CA PRO A 285 -23.39 5.19 12.69
C PRO A 285 -23.67 6.06 13.91
N THR A 286 -22.84 7.09 14.16
CA THR A 286 -22.97 8.01 15.30
C THR A 286 -24.01 9.09 15.03
N TYR A 287 -23.86 9.85 13.94
CA TYR A 287 -24.76 10.99 13.66
C TYR A 287 -26.04 10.59 12.90
N LYS A 288 -26.09 9.39 12.32
CA LYS A 288 -27.29 8.76 11.69
C LYS A 288 -27.97 9.59 10.59
N GLN A 289 -27.25 10.54 9.99
CA GLN A 289 -27.74 11.33 8.86
C GLN A 289 -27.22 10.78 7.53
N PRO A 290 -27.96 10.97 6.42
CA PRO A 290 -27.44 10.64 5.09
C PRO A 290 -26.35 11.63 4.67
N LEU A 291 -25.27 11.11 4.06
CA LEU A 291 -24.17 11.91 3.51
C LEU A 291 -24.35 12.07 2.00
N ILE A 292 -24.39 13.32 1.52
CA ILE A 292 -24.60 13.62 0.09
C ILE A 292 -23.33 13.38 -0.74
N ASN A 293 -22.16 13.72 -0.19
CA ASN A 293 -20.89 13.72 -0.92
C ASN A 293 -19.86 12.73 -0.34
N PRO A 294 -20.14 11.41 -0.28
CA PRO A 294 -19.15 10.42 0.13
C PRO A 294 -17.99 10.36 -0.87
N LYS A 295 -16.77 10.18 -0.36
CA LYS A 295 -15.57 10.18 -1.20
C LYS A 295 -15.62 9.09 -2.28
N SER A 296 -15.16 9.45 -3.48
CA SER A 296 -15.13 8.58 -4.67
C SER A 296 -16.51 8.05 -5.10
N TYR A 297 -17.59 8.71 -4.69
CA TYR A 297 -18.92 8.41 -5.19
C TYR A 297 -19.21 9.16 -6.48
N GLU A 298 -19.66 8.42 -7.48
CA GLU A 298 -20.08 8.92 -8.78
C GLU A 298 -21.39 8.26 -9.17
N ASN A 299 -22.38 9.09 -9.50
CA ASN A 299 -23.66 8.63 -10.05
C ASN A 299 -23.70 9.01 -11.53
N LYS A 300 -23.21 8.09 -12.37
CA LYS A 300 -23.11 8.25 -13.82
C LYS A 300 -24.43 8.63 -14.50
N PRO A 301 -25.60 8.02 -14.17
CA PRO A 301 -26.89 8.45 -14.71
C PRO A 301 -27.20 9.94 -14.54
N THR A 302 -26.83 10.50 -13.38
CA THR A 302 -27.06 11.91 -13.05
C THR A 302 -25.87 12.82 -13.40
N GLY A 303 -24.73 12.25 -13.82
CA GLY A 303 -23.47 12.98 -13.97
C GLY A 303 -22.87 13.50 -12.66
N PHE A 304 -23.41 13.12 -11.50
CA PHE A 304 -22.93 13.59 -10.21
C PHE A 304 -21.57 12.96 -9.88
N VAL A 305 -20.58 13.82 -9.62
CA VAL A 305 -19.24 13.43 -9.16
C VAL A 305 -18.99 14.12 -7.83
N SER A 306 -18.83 13.34 -6.76
CA SER A 306 -18.71 13.88 -5.39
C SER A 306 -17.52 14.83 -5.24
N GLU A 307 -16.41 14.57 -5.92
CA GLU A 307 -15.21 15.43 -5.88
C GLU A 307 -15.49 16.80 -6.48
N ASN A 308 -16.03 16.83 -7.71
CA ASN A 308 -16.39 18.07 -8.39
C ASN A 308 -17.44 18.86 -7.60
N PHE A 309 -18.47 18.18 -7.09
CA PHE A 309 -19.49 18.79 -6.24
C PHE A 309 -18.88 19.41 -4.98
N THR A 310 -18.00 18.69 -4.28
CA THR A 310 -17.39 19.19 -3.04
C THR A 310 -16.48 20.38 -3.32
N ASN A 311 -15.73 20.35 -4.42
CA ASN A 311 -14.87 21.46 -4.84
C ASN A 311 -15.67 22.73 -5.19
N LEU A 312 -16.95 22.61 -5.54
CA LEU A 312 -17.84 23.73 -5.82
C LEU A 312 -18.53 24.27 -4.56
N LEU A 313 -18.51 23.57 -3.41
CA LEU A 313 -19.20 24.02 -2.18
C LEU A 313 -18.70 25.35 -1.63
N ASN A 314 -17.50 25.79 -2.02
CA ASN A 314 -16.97 27.12 -1.70
C ASN A 314 -17.47 28.23 -2.67
N THR A 315 -18.51 27.96 -3.45
CA THR A 315 -19.17 28.90 -4.35
C THR A 315 -20.68 28.92 -4.12
N ALA A 316 -21.35 30.01 -4.49
CA ALA A 316 -22.80 30.14 -4.32
C ALA A 316 -23.58 29.05 -5.11
N SER A 317 -23.14 28.73 -6.33
CA SER A 317 -23.76 27.69 -7.14
C SER A 317 -23.63 26.29 -6.52
N GLY A 318 -22.52 25.99 -5.84
CA GLY A 318 -22.35 24.74 -5.11
C GLY A 318 -23.26 24.63 -3.89
N LEU A 319 -23.46 25.73 -3.15
CA LEU A 319 -24.38 25.78 -2.03
C LEU A 319 -25.85 25.64 -2.48
N GLU A 320 -26.24 26.27 -3.59
CA GLU A 320 -27.55 26.08 -4.22
C GLU A 320 -27.75 24.61 -4.61
N ALA A 321 -26.75 24.00 -5.27
CA ALA A 321 -26.81 22.60 -5.65
C ALA A 321 -26.97 21.67 -4.42
N ALA A 322 -26.29 21.98 -3.31
CA ALA A 322 -26.44 21.24 -2.06
C ALA A 322 -27.87 21.38 -1.50
N GLN A 323 -28.43 22.59 -1.50
CA GLN A 323 -29.80 22.85 -1.03
C GLN A 323 -30.84 22.13 -1.91
N HIS A 324 -30.65 22.12 -3.23
CA HIS A 324 -31.51 21.35 -4.16
C HIS A 324 -31.46 19.84 -3.93
N MET A 325 -30.33 19.31 -3.45
CA MET A 325 -30.19 17.91 -3.02
C MET A 325 -30.77 17.64 -1.63
N GLY A 326 -31.36 18.65 -0.97
CA GLY A 326 -31.97 18.55 0.35
C GLY A 326 -30.96 18.61 1.50
N ALA A 327 -29.76 19.16 1.27
CA ALA A 327 -28.79 19.36 2.35
C ALA A 327 -29.35 20.30 3.42
N LYS A 328 -29.37 19.85 4.67
CA LYS A 328 -29.77 20.67 5.83
C LYS A 328 -28.56 21.25 6.54
N TYR A 329 -27.46 20.50 6.58
CA TYR A 329 -26.23 20.90 7.26
C TYR A 329 -25.03 20.84 6.33
N LEU A 330 -24.13 21.82 6.50
CA LEU A 330 -22.78 21.82 5.96
C LEU A 330 -21.79 21.77 7.14
N VAL A 331 -20.95 20.74 7.16
CA VAL A 331 -19.84 20.64 8.11
C VAL A 331 -18.56 21.10 7.43
N TYR A 332 -17.96 22.16 7.95
CA TYR A 332 -16.74 22.75 7.42
C TYR A 332 -15.54 22.50 8.34
N PHE A 333 -14.58 21.68 7.90
CA PHE A 333 -13.33 21.40 8.61
C PHE A 333 -12.24 22.44 8.28
N TYR A 334 -12.31 23.58 8.95
CA TYR A 334 -11.46 24.75 8.67
C TYR A 334 -9.96 24.53 8.92
N VAL A 335 -9.57 23.61 9.82
CA VAL A 335 -8.14 23.34 10.11
C VAL A 335 -7.46 22.62 8.95
N VAL A 336 -8.21 21.83 8.19
CA VAL A 336 -7.68 20.99 7.11
C VAL A 336 -7.70 21.71 5.77
N ASP A 337 -8.59 22.68 5.62
CA ASP A 337 -8.65 23.55 4.46
C ASP A 337 -7.47 24.51 4.44
N LYS A 338 -6.45 24.19 3.62
CA LYS A 338 -5.22 25.00 3.51
C LYS A 338 -5.43 26.31 2.73
N ASN A 339 -6.52 26.40 1.95
CA ASN A 339 -6.71 27.44 0.94
C ASN A 339 -7.96 28.30 1.16
N GLY A 340 -8.94 27.84 1.95
CA GLY A 340 -10.16 28.57 2.27
C GLY A 340 -10.16 29.15 3.67
N GLY A 341 -10.60 30.40 3.78
CA GLY A 341 -10.96 31.01 5.07
C GLY A 341 -12.46 30.86 5.33
N THR A 342 -12.86 30.95 6.61
CA THR A 342 -14.28 30.88 7.02
C THR A 342 -15.13 32.00 6.42
N ALA A 343 -14.50 33.08 5.95
CA ALA A 343 -15.15 34.29 5.45
C ALA A 343 -16.22 34.04 4.38
N PHE A 344 -15.99 33.11 3.45
CA PHE A 344 -16.99 32.79 2.42
C PHE A 344 -18.25 32.20 3.05
N PHE A 345 -18.11 31.20 3.92
CA PHE A 345 -19.24 30.53 4.55
C PHE A 345 -19.95 31.41 5.60
N ASP A 346 -19.18 32.20 6.36
CA ASP A 346 -19.73 33.12 7.37
C ASP A 346 -20.53 34.28 6.75
N SER A 347 -20.14 34.75 5.55
CA SER A 347 -20.81 35.89 4.87
C SER A 347 -21.94 35.47 3.93
N ASN A 348 -22.11 34.17 3.65
CA ASN A 348 -23.08 33.71 2.67
C ASN A 348 -24.52 33.74 3.24
N PRO A 349 -25.48 34.40 2.56
CA PRO A 349 -26.85 34.51 3.05
C PRO A 349 -27.62 33.19 3.10
N GLN A 350 -27.17 32.15 2.39
CA GLN A 350 -27.82 30.83 2.36
C GLN A 350 -27.50 29.99 3.61
N LEU A 351 -26.48 30.38 4.37
CA LEU A 351 -26.00 29.65 5.52
C LEU A 351 -26.31 30.41 6.82
N VAL A 352 -26.53 29.64 7.89
CA VAL A 352 -26.61 30.14 9.26
C VAL A 352 -25.62 29.33 10.09
N ARG A 353 -24.64 30.00 10.68
CA ARG A 353 -23.69 29.37 11.58
C ARG A 353 -24.42 28.91 12.85
N ILE A 354 -24.35 27.61 13.13
CA ILE A 354 -24.96 27.00 14.33
C ILE A 354 -23.96 27.02 15.48
N GLY A 355 -22.72 26.59 15.22
CA GLY A 355 -21.71 26.41 16.26
C GLY A 355 -20.33 26.16 15.69
N ASP A 356 -19.33 26.39 16.54
CA ASP A 356 -17.92 26.11 16.30
C ASP A 356 -17.49 24.98 17.26
N PHE A 357 -17.10 23.85 16.70
CA PHE A 357 -16.72 22.64 17.43
C PHE A 357 -15.20 22.53 17.36
N LYS A 358 -14.54 22.84 18.48
CA LYS A 358 -13.08 22.85 18.57
C LYS A 358 -12.64 21.58 19.28
N GLU A 359 -11.92 20.76 18.54
CA GLU A 359 -11.27 19.57 19.07
C GLU A 359 -9.86 19.91 19.52
N ASP A 360 -9.52 19.52 20.74
CA ASP A 360 -8.16 19.58 21.25
C ASP A 360 -7.52 18.21 21.06
N SER A 361 -6.41 18.17 20.29
CA SER A 361 -5.61 16.95 20.20
C SER A 361 -5.15 16.59 21.62
N PRO A 362 -5.62 15.47 22.21
CA PRO A 362 -5.13 15.04 23.49
C PRO A 362 -3.62 14.85 23.37
N PRO A 363 -2.83 15.14 24.42
CA PRO A 363 -1.39 14.96 24.36
C PRO A 363 -1.12 13.53 23.92
N GLU A 364 -0.39 13.36 22.80
CA GLU A 364 -0.03 12.04 22.29
C GLU A 364 0.56 11.23 23.45
N ARG A 365 -0.19 10.25 23.94
CA ARG A 365 0.28 9.39 25.03
C ARG A 365 1.27 8.41 24.42
N MET A 366 2.51 8.87 24.26
CA MET A 366 3.65 7.99 23.99
C MET A 366 3.90 7.16 25.24
N PHE A 367 3.21 6.03 25.36
CA PHE A 367 3.54 5.04 26.38
C PHE A 367 4.97 4.53 26.18
N PHE A 368 5.42 4.43 24.92
CA PHE A 368 6.80 4.20 24.50
C PHE A 368 7.00 4.79 23.09
N LYS A 369 8.25 5.06 22.65
CA LYS A 369 8.58 5.42 21.23
C LYS A 369 8.09 4.41 20.17
N PHE A 370 7.45 3.33 20.61
CA PHE A 370 7.09 2.13 19.86
C PHE A 370 5.58 1.93 19.72
N LEU A 371 4.77 2.64 20.53
CA LEU A 371 3.31 2.57 20.52
C LEU A 371 2.73 3.98 20.58
N GLN A 372 2.05 4.38 19.51
CA GLN A 372 1.31 5.64 19.44
C GLN A 372 -0.17 5.33 19.56
N VAL A 373 -0.80 5.81 20.62
CA VAL A 373 -2.26 5.78 20.76
C VAL A 373 -2.78 7.12 20.25
N ILE A 374 -3.55 7.08 19.15
CA ILE A 374 -4.15 8.27 18.54
C ILE A 374 -5.65 8.19 18.78
N GLU A 375 -6.25 9.24 19.32
CA GLU A 375 -7.70 9.34 19.40
C GLU A 375 -8.26 9.82 18.07
N ALA A 376 -9.18 9.03 17.47
CA ALA A 376 -9.72 9.34 16.14
C ALA A 376 -10.62 10.57 16.13
N GLY A 377 -11.40 10.79 17.18
CA GLY A 377 -12.41 11.85 17.22
C GLY A 377 -11.88 13.21 17.66
N SER A 378 -11.00 13.23 18.67
CA SER A 378 -10.50 14.45 19.32
C SER A 378 -9.30 15.10 18.63
N ALA A 379 -8.93 14.66 17.42
CA ALA A 379 -7.83 15.30 16.69
C ALA A 379 -8.21 16.73 16.27
N THR A 380 -7.30 17.70 16.41
CA THR A 380 -7.52 19.09 15.94
C THR A 380 -7.95 19.20 14.48
N THR A 381 -7.60 18.22 13.65
CA THR A 381 -8.04 18.17 12.24
C THR A 381 -9.54 17.94 12.09
N ASN A 382 -10.24 17.54 13.16
CA ASN A 382 -11.68 17.35 13.20
C ASN A 382 -12.43 18.58 13.73
N SER A 383 -11.72 19.64 14.12
CA SER A 383 -12.36 20.90 14.45
C SER A 383 -13.11 21.43 13.24
N ALA A 384 -14.39 21.73 13.46
CA ALA A 384 -15.32 22.03 12.38
C ALA A 384 -16.34 23.09 12.79
N ILE A 385 -16.78 23.87 11.80
CA ILE A 385 -17.91 24.77 11.94
C ILE A 385 -19.13 24.11 11.30
N LEU A 386 -20.25 24.12 12.02
CA LEU A 386 -21.52 23.62 11.51
C LEU A 386 -22.37 24.78 11.00
N TYR A 387 -22.75 24.71 9.74
CA TYR A 387 -23.70 25.62 9.12
C TYR A 387 -25.02 24.90 8.82
N LYS A 388 -26.13 25.61 8.97
CA LYS A 388 -27.46 25.20 8.52
C LYS A 388 -27.80 25.92 7.22
N PHE A 389 -28.35 25.21 6.25
CA PHE A 389 -28.98 25.85 5.08
C PHE A 389 -30.30 26.51 5.51
N ARG A 390 -30.58 27.71 4.98
CA ARG A 390 -31.82 28.46 5.26
C ARG A 390 -33.06 27.86 4.61
#